data_AF-E9I3N0-F1
#
_entry.id   AF-E9I3N0-F1
#
_cell.length_a   1.000
_cell.length_b   1.000
_cell.length_c   1.000
_cell.angle_alpha   90.00
_cell.angle_beta   90.00
_cell.angle_gamma   90.00
#
_symmetry.space_group_name_H-M   'P 1'
#
loop_
_entity.id
_entity.type
_entity.pdbx_description
1 polymer ?
#
loop_
_entity_poly.entity_id
_entity_poly.type
_entity_poly.pdbx_seq_one_letter_code
_entity_poly.pdbx_strand_id
1 'polypeptide(L)'
;MLNTQIANGLELGPGLLFDRRVNALMELARTVVNWSSDCYSYFKEAERTADGYNIIDVLMDTHNLSVETAMAMAFNMQDRMLMRFVELRDEVLNGPHDKGVEIYIDALEEYTIGGILWCQETQRYRFIDGTTSGRLAYTASGFTRQARGSELSEPIDIPTIAWWWQVGERADQHSRR
;
A
#
# COMPACT_ATOMS: atom_id res chain seq x y z
N MET A 1 -2.28 14.25 4.17
CA MET A 1 -2.67 13.41 5.32
C MET A 1 -3.17 14.23 6.52
N LEU A 2 -3.70 15.43 6.25
CA LEU A 2 -4.28 16.29 7.27
C LEU A 2 -5.53 15.67 7.92
N ASN A 3 -6.29 14.84 7.18
CA ASN A 3 -7.56 14.29 7.67
C ASN A 3 -7.39 13.25 8.79
N THR A 4 -6.38 12.40 8.74
CA THR A 4 -6.07 11.44 9.83
C THR A 4 -5.66 12.17 11.11
N GLN A 5 -4.96 13.29 10.95
CA GLN A 5 -4.53 14.14 12.05
C GLN A 5 -5.73 14.86 12.68
N ILE A 6 -6.58 15.45 11.85
CA ILE A 6 -7.80 16.14 12.27
C ILE A 6 -8.78 15.17 12.93
N ALA A 7 -9.01 14.00 12.35
CA ALA A 7 -9.97 13.02 12.86
C ALA A 7 -9.59 12.49 14.25
N ASN A 8 -8.30 12.40 14.55
CA ASN A 8 -7.77 11.94 15.83
C ASN A 8 -7.36 13.08 16.78
N GLY A 9 -7.60 14.35 16.39
CA GLY A 9 -7.19 15.52 17.18
C GLY A 9 -5.68 15.60 17.41
N LEU A 10 -4.87 15.05 16.50
CA LEU A 10 -3.42 15.02 16.59
C LEU A 10 -2.80 16.33 16.14
N GLU A 11 -2.15 17.05 17.06
CA GLU A 11 -1.09 18.00 16.70
C GLU A 11 0.20 17.21 16.48
N LEU A 12 0.55 16.98 15.21
CA LEU A 12 1.83 16.32 14.90
C LEU A 12 2.98 17.28 15.16
N GLY A 13 3.82 16.94 16.15
CA GLY A 13 5.04 17.66 16.42
C GLY A 13 6.06 17.54 15.27
N PRO A 14 7.05 18.47 15.20
CA PRO A 14 8.09 18.45 14.17
C PRO A 14 8.87 17.13 14.11
N GLY A 15 9.15 16.49 15.24
CA GLY A 15 9.93 15.25 15.25
C GLY A 15 9.21 14.09 14.56
N LEU A 16 7.89 13.98 14.69
CA LEU A 16 7.08 13.02 13.93
C LEU A 16 7.06 13.35 12.44
N LEU A 17 6.91 14.63 12.06
CA LEU A 17 6.90 15.04 10.64
C LEU A 17 8.25 14.84 9.95
N PHE A 18 9.36 15.01 10.68
CA PHE A 18 10.71 14.87 10.14
C PHE A 18 11.30 13.46 10.30
N ASP A 19 10.64 12.54 11.01
CA ASP A 19 11.08 11.16 11.10
C ASP A 19 10.90 10.45 9.75
N ARG A 20 12.01 10.07 9.12
CA ARG A 20 12.01 9.38 7.82
C ARG A 20 11.34 8.00 7.89
N ARG A 21 11.36 7.34 9.05
CA ARG A 21 10.68 6.05 9.26
C ARG A 21 9.18 6.22 9.19
N VAL A 22 8.66 7.25 9.87
CA VAL A 22 7.23 7.59 9.86
C VAL A 22 6.77 8.01 8.46
N ASN A 23 7.59 8.78 7.74
CA ASN A 23 7.31 9.14 6.34
C ASN A 23 7.29 7.91 5.41
N ALA A 24 8.19 6.94 5.61
CA ALA A 24 8.16 5.70 4.83
C ALA A 24 6.90 4.86 5.13
N LEU A 25 6.50 4.72 6.40
CA LEU A 25 5.24 4.04 6.78
C LEU A 25 4.03 4.69 6.10
N MET A 26 3.98 6.02 6.11
CA MET A 26 2.96 6.80 5.45
C MET A 26 2.88 6.51 3.94
N GLU A 27 4.02 6.56 3.25
CA GLU A 27 4.09 6.34 1.80
C GLU A 27 3.78 4.89 1.42
N LEU A 28 4.25 3.92 2.20
CA LEU A 28 3.93 2.50 2.03
C LEU A 28 2.42 2.27 2.10
N ALA A 29 1.76 2.73 3.18
CA ALA A 29 0.32 2.61 3.38
C ALA A 29 -0.47 3.21 2.20
N ARG A 30 -0.12 4.43 1.79
CA ARG A 30 -0.78 5.12 0.67
C ARG A 30 -0.59 4.39 -0.65
N THR A 31 0.62 3.91 -0.92
CA THR A 31 0.94 3.25 -2.18
C THR A 31 0.21 1.92 -2.29
N VAL A 32 0.16 1.14 -1.20
CA VAL A 32 -0.62 -0.11 -1.16
C VAL A 32 -2.10 0.16 -1.46
N VAL A 33 -2.73 1.14 -0.79
CA VAL A 33 -4.15 1.48 -1.03
C VAL A 33 -4.37 1.94 -2.48
N ASN A 34 -3.47 2.76 -3.02
CA ASN A 34 -3.58 3.24 -4.39
C ASN A 34 -3.48 2.09 -5.40
N TRP A 35 -2.46 1.24 -5.30
CA TRP A 35 -2.27 0.11 -6.21
C TRP A 35 -3.33 -0.98 -6.02
N SER A 36 -3.87 -1.15 -4.81
CA SER A 36 -5.06 -1.96 -4.59
C SER A 36 -6.25 -1.40 -5.38
N SER A 37 -6.50 -0.09 -5.32
CA SER A 37 -7.58 0.54 -6.11
C SER A 37 -7.37 0.32 -7.60
N ASP A 38 -6.15 0.42 -8.13
CA ASP A 38 -5.84 0.10 -9.52
C ASP A 38 -6.21 -1.35 -9.86
N CYS A 39 -5.77 -2.33 -9.05
CA CYS A 39 -6.10 -3.74 -9.27
C CYS A 39 -7.62 -4.00 -9.28
N TYR A 40 -8.36 -3.48 -8.30
CA TYR A 40 -9.80 -3.70 -8.19
C TYR A 40 -10.61 -2.90 -9.21
N SER A 41 -10.09 -1.77 -9.70
CA SER A 41 -10.76 -0.97 -10.73
C SER A 41 -10.41 -1.39 -12.16
N TYR A 42 -9.34 -2.16 -12.36
CA TYR A 42 -8.78 -2.45 -13.67
C TYR A 42 -9.83 -2.84 -14.73
N PHE A 43 -10.60 -3.91 -14.48
CA PHE A 43 -11.55 -4.42 -15.47
C PHE A 43 -12.65 -3.43 -15.84
N LYS A 44 -13.12 -2.60 -14.89
CA LYS A 44 -14.15 -1.60 -15.21
C LYS A 44 -13.59 -0.39 -15.95
N GLU A 45 -12.36 0.03 -15.64
CA GLU A 45 -11.73 1.18 -16.30
C GLU A 45 -11.24 0.79 -17.70
N ALA A 46 -10.78 -0.46 -17.89
CA ALA A 46 -10.44 -1.02 -19.20
C ALA A 46 -11.66 -1.03 -20.16
N GLU A 47 -12.89 -1.17 -19.65
CA GLU A 47 -14.11 -1.11 -20.47
C GLU A 47 -14.62 0.32 -20.71
N ARG A 48 -14.26 1.30 -19.86
CA ARG A 48 -14.79 2.67 -19.93
C ARG A 48 -13.88 3.67 -20.62
N THR A 49 -12.60 3.67 -20.26
CA THR A 49 -11.63 4.72 -20.62
C THR A 49 -10.41 4.15 -21.32
N ALA A 50 -9.86 3.04 -20.83
CA ALA A 50 -8.65 2.40 -21.37
C ALA A 50 -7.50 3.40 -21.64
N ASP A 51 -7.28 4.34 -20.72
CA ASP A 51 -6.31 5.44 -20.89
C ASP A 51 -4.88 5.08 -20.45
N GLY A 52 -4.67 3.90 -19.86
CA GLY A 52 -3.35 3.35 -19.50
C GLY A 52 -2.80 3.86 -18.17
N TYR A 53 -3.56 4.61 -17.38
CA TYR A 53 -3.05 5.23 -16.15
C TYR A 53 -3.31 4.38 -14.89
N ASN A 54 -2.71 3.19 -14.83
CA ASN A 54 -2.73 2.33 -13.64
C ASN A 54 -1.50 1.41 -13.59
N ILE A 55 -1.21 0.84 -12.42
CA ILE A 55 -0.05 -0.03 -12.25
C ILE A 55 -0.08 -1.29 -13.14
N ILE A 56 -1.26 -1.81 -13.50
CA ILE A 56 -1.37 -3.02 -14.32
C ILE A 56 -0.90 -2.75 -15.74
N ASP A 57 -1.39 -1.68 -16.38
CA ASP A 57 -0.97 -1.30 -17.73
C ASP A 57 0.52 -0.93 -17.79
N VAL A 58 1.03 -0.24 -16.77
CA VAL A 58 2.47 0.05 -16.65
C VAL A 58 3.31 -1.23 -16.59
N LEU A 59 2.90 -2.23 -15.80
CA LEU A 59 3.61 -3.50 -15.68
C LEU A 59 3.51 -4.33 -16.97
N MET A 60 2.35 -4.31 -17.64
CA MET A 60 2.18 -4.97 -18.93
C MET A 60 3.13 -4.39 -19.99
N ASP A 61 3.20 -3.06 -20.11
CA ASP A 61 4.06 -2.39 -21.08
C ASP A 61 5.55 -2.56 -20.74
N THR A 62 5.92 -2.35 -19.48
CA THR A 62 7.33 -2.39 -19.03
C THR A 62 7.93 -3.79 -19.13
N HIS A 63 7.15 -4.83 -18.85
CA HIS A 63 7.64 -6.21 -18.74
C HIS A 63 7.08 -7.16 -19.82
N ASN A 64 6.27 -6.65 -20.76
CA ASN A 64 5.60 -7.43 -21.81
C ASN A 64 4.79 -8.62 -21.22
N LEU A 65 3.95 -8.31 -20.24
CA LEU A 65 3.19 -9.30 -19.47
C LEU A 65 1.73 -9.42 -19.93
N SER A 66 1.12 -10.58 -19.69
CA SER A 66 -0.34 -10.69 -19.72
C SER A 66 -0.95 -9.93 -18.54
N VAL A 67 -2.24 -9.59 -18.64
CA VAL A 67 -3.00 -8.94 -17.56
C VAL A 67 -2.91 -9.76 -16.26
N GLU A 68 -3.07 -11.08 -16.34
CA GLU A 68 -3.02 -11.97 -15.16
C GLU A 68 -1.64 -11.94 -14.49
N THR A 69 -0.58 -11.93 -15.30
CA THR A 69 0.79 -11.92 -14.81
C THR A 69 1.15 -10.55 -14.21
N ALA A 70 0.70 -9.46 -14.82
CA ALA A 70 0.84 -8.11 -14.30
C ALA A 70 0.07 -7.93 -12.96
N MET A 71 -1.15 -8.45 -12.85
CA MET A 71 -1.89 -8.48 -11.58
C MET A 71 -1.15 -9.28 -10.51
N ALA A 72 -0.65 -10.47 -10.82
CA ALA A 72 0.11 -11.27 -9.88
C ALA A 72 1.38 -10.54 -9.38
N MET A 73 2.07 -9.85 -10.29
CA MET A 73 3.23 -9.02 -9.97
C MET A 73 2.86 -7.82 -9.10
N ALA A 74 1.77 -7.11 -9.41
CA ALA A 74 1.28 -5.99 -8.61
C ALA A 74 0.91 -6.42 -7.17
N PHE A 75 0.23 -7.57 -7.01
CA PHE A 75 -0.07 -8.11 -5.68
C PHE A 75 1.19 -8.54 -4.94
N ASN A 76 2.18 -9.14 -5.61
CA ASN A 76 3.46 -9.46 -4.99
C ASN A 76 4.18 -8.20 -4.48
N MET A 77 4.18 -7.11 -5.26
CA MET A 77 4.74 -5.84 -4.82
C MET A 77 3.99 -5.27 -3.61
N GLN A 78 2.65 -5.35 -3.59
CA GLN A 78 1.84 -4.93 -2.43
C GLN A 78 2.17 -5.75 -1.18
N ASP A 79 2.33 -7.07 -1.30
CA ASP A 79 2.72 -7.91 -0.17
C ASP A 79 4.10 -7.51 0.39
N ARG A 80 5.07 -7.18 -0.48
CA ARG A 80 6.40 -6.69 -0.07
C ARG A 80 6.31 -5.36 0.67
N MET A 81 5.49 -4.43 0.18
CA MET A 81 5.24 -3.16 0.86
C MET A 81 4.58 -3.35 2.23
N LEU A 82 3.57 -4.23 2.33
CA LEU A 82 2.91 -4.55 3.60
C LEU A 82 3.86 -5.21 4.59
N MET A 83 4.70 -6.14 4.13
CA MET A 83 5.74 -6.74 4.97
C MET A 83 6.70 -5.68 5.48
N ARG A 84 7.19 -4.78 4.60
CA ARG A 84 8.09 -3.70 5.03
C ARG A 84 7.41 -2.73 5.99
N PHE A 85 6.12 -2.45 5.79
CA PHE A 85 5.34 -1.62 6.72
C PHE A 85 5.31 -2.24 8.11
N VAL A 86 4.99 -3.54 8.22
CA VAL A 86 4.93 -4.25 9.51
C VAL A 86 6.28 -4.26 10.21
N GLU A 87 7.36 -4.59 9.49
CA GLU A 87 8.71 -4.56 10.06
C GLU A 87 9.09 -3.17 10.57
N LEU A 88 8.95 -2.14 9.73
CA LEU A 88 9.36 -0.78 10.07
C LEU A 88 8.48 -0.20 11.21
N ARG A 89 7.20 -0.57 11.25
CA ARG A 89 6.29 -0.22 12.35
C ARG A 89 6.83 -0.76 13.66
N ASP A 90 7.16 -2.05 13.71
CA ASP A 90 7.67 -2.70 14.91
C ASP A 90 9.00 -2.08 15.35
N GLU A 91 9.90 -1.76 14.41
CA GLU A 91 11.15 -1.04 14.68
C GLU A 91 10.89 0.36 15.30
N VAL A 92 9.91 1.10 14.80
CA VAL A 92 9.56 2.45 15.31
C VAL A 92 8.92 2.36 16.70
N LEU A 93 7.96 1.45 16.90
CA LEU A 93 7.22 1.32 18.16
C LEU A 93 8.08 0.75 19.29
N ASN A 94 9.04 -0.14 18.98
CA ASN A 94 9.98 -0.67 19.96
C ASN A 94 11.15 0.29 20.27
N GLY A 95 11.38 1.28 19.40
CA GLY A 95 12.43 2.28 19.57
C GLY A 95 11.94 3.59 20.20
N PRO A 96 12.84 4.56 20.46
CA PRO A 96 12.46 5.90 20.86
C PRO A 96 11.63 6.59 19.77
N HIS A 97 10.48 7.16 20.16
CA HIS A 97 9.57 7.87 19.28
C HIS A 97 8.82 8.98 20.03
N ASP A 98 8.32 9.97 19.27
CA ASP A 98 7.57 11.09 19.81
C ASP A 98 6.15 10.71 20.24
N LYS A 99 5.56 11.53 21.11
CA LYS A 99 4.14 11.41 21.47
C LYS A 99 3.27 11.48 20.21
N GLY A 100 2.32 10.55 20.09
CA GLY A 100 1.36 10.50 18.98
C GLY A 100 1.79 9.63 17.79
N VAL A 101 3.02 9.11 17.77
CA VAL A 101 3.45 8.16 16.73
C VAL A 101 2.59 6.89 16.73
N GLU A 102 2.27 6.35 17.90
CA GLU A 102 1.39 5.18 18.06
C GLU A 102 0.02 5.40 17.38
N ILE A 103 -0.69 6.47 17.78
CA ILE A 103 -2.01 6.80 17.23
C ILE A 103 -1.95 7.05 15.72
N TYR A 104 -0.88 7.68 15.25
CA TYR A 104 -0.70 7.92 13.82
C TYR A 104 -0.49 6.63 13.04
N ILE A 105 0.33 5.72 13.56
CA ILE A 105 0.57 4.40 12.99
C ILE A 105 -0.72 3.57 12.97
N ASP A 106 -1.47 3.53 14.08
CA ASP A 106 -2.75 2.81 14.15
C ASP A 106 -3.70 3.31 13.05
N ALA A 107 -3.76 4.63 12.87
CA ALA A 107 -4.60 5.22 11.84
C ALA A 107 -4.12 4.94 10.40
N LEU A 108 -2.81 4.72 10.19
CA LEU A 108 -2.29 4.23 8.91
C LEU A 108 -2.68 2.78 8.65
N GLU A 109 -2.70 1.93 9.68
CA GLU A 109 -3.18 0.55 9.57
C GLU A 109 -4.67 0.51 9.21
N GLU A 110 -5.49 1.28 9.94
CA GLU A 110 -6.92 1.41 9.68
C GLU A 110 -7.20 1.95 8.27
N TYR A 111 -6.45 2.97 7.85
CA TYR A 111 -6.53 3.50 6.49
C TYR A 111 -6.20 2.43 5.44
N THR A 112 -5.16 1.63 5.70
CA THR A 112 -4.72 0.58 4.76
C THR A 112 -5.76 -0.51 4.62
N ILE A 113 -6.18 -1.13 5.73
CA ILE A 113 -7.17 -2.21 5.69
C ILE A 113 -8.53 -1.70 5.22
N GLY A 114 -8.95 -0.53 5.68
CA GLY A 114 -10.21 0.10 5.30
C GLY A 114 -10.26 0.47 3.81
N GLY A 115 -9.15 0.98 3.27
CA GLY A 115 -9.02 1.28 1.84
C GLY A 115 -9.16 0.04 0.97
N ILE A 116 -8.51 -1.06 1.34
CA ILE A 116 -8.60 -2.32 0.59
C ILE A 116 -9.99 -2.94 0.73
N LEU A 117 -10.57 -2.96 1.93
CA LEU A 117 -11.95 -3.40 2.16
C LEU A 117 -12.95 -2.62 1.31
N TRP A 118 -12.80 -1.30 1.25
CA TRP A 118 -13.65 -0.44 0.44
C TRP A 118 -13.53 -0.77 -1.04
N CYS A 119 -12.32 -1.05 -1.52
CA CYS A 119 -12.12 -1.55 -2.88
C CYS A 119 -12.81 -2.91 -3.07
N GLN A 120 -12.70 -3.85 -2.13
CA GLN A 120 -13.33 -5.18 -2.28
C GLN A 120 -14.86 -5.13 -2.27
N GLU A 121 -15.47 -4.30 -1.43
CA GLU A 121 -16.89 -4.43 -1.08
C GLU A 121 -17.82 -3.42 -1.74
N THR A 122 -17.31 -2.27 -2.18
CA THR A 122 -18.21 -1.23 -2.68
C THR A 122 -18.64 -1.40 -4.12
N GLN A 123 -19.84 -0.89 -4.41
CA GLN A 123 -20.45 -0.96 -5.73
C GLN A 123 -19.55 -0.36 -6.82
N ARG A 124 -18.80 0.69 -6.46
CA ARG A 124 -17.86 1.40 -7.34
C ARG A 124 -16.85 0.47 -8.03
N TYR A 125 -16.42 -0.59 -7.34
CA TYR A 125 -15.38 -1.49 -7.84
C TYR A 125 -15.95 -2.85 -8.22
N ARG A 126 -16.91 -3.37 -7.43
CA ARG A 126 -17.48 -4.70 -7.64
C ARG A 126 -18.21 -4.84 -8.98
N PHE A 127 -18.75 -3.76 -9.51
CA PHE A 127 -19.56 -3.79 -10.73
C PHE A 127 -18.92 -2.93 -11.81
N ILE A 128 -18.94 -3.43 -13.05
CA ILE A 128 -18.37 -2.75 -14.22
C ILE A 128 -18.99 -1.35 -14.44
N ASP A 129 -20.29 -1.23 -14.22
CA ASP A 129 -21.04 0.01 -14.38
C ASP A 129 -21.29 0.77 -13.06
N GLY A 130 -20.81 0.23 -11.93
CA GLY A 130 -21.03 0.80 -10.60
C GLY A 130 -22.45 0.61 -10.04
N THR A 131 -23.29 -0.24 -10.65
CA THR A 131 -24.67 -0.50 -10.22
C THR A 131 -24.83 -1.93 -9.68
N THR A 132 -25.71 -2.13 -8.69
CA THR A 132 -25.91 -3.46 -8.07
C THR A 132 -26.57 -4.49 -8.99
N SER A 133 -27.19 -4.04 -10.08
CA SER A 133 -27.75 -4.88 -11.13
C SER A 133 -26.76 -5.18 -12.27
N GLY A 134 -25.60 -4.54 -12.26
CA GLY A 134 -24.60 -4.64 -13.31
C GLY A 134 -23.86 -5.98 -13.30
N ARG A 135 -23.00 -6.17 -14.30
CA ARG A 135 -22.06 -7.30 -14.32
C ARG A 135 -20.98 -7.10 -13.26
N LEU A 136 -20.67 -8.16 -12.51
CA LEU A 136 -19.56 -8.17 -11.57
C LEU A 136 -18.22 -8.11 -12.31
N ALA A 137 -17.33 -7.24 -11.83
CA ALA A 137 -15.93 -7.21 -12.25
C ALA A 137 -15.13 -8.36 -11.59
N TYR A 138 -15.46 -8.67 -10.34
CA TYR A 138 -14.86 -9.75 -9.55
C TYR A 138 -15.79 -10.13 -8.38
N THR A 139 -15.49 -11.27 -7.75
CA THR A 139 -16.09 -11.67 -6.47
C THR A 139 -15.10 -11.36 -5.36
N ALA A 140 -15.53 -10.65 -4.32
CA ALA A 140 -14.69 -10.36 -3.16
C ALA A 140 -14.23 -11.67 -2.50
N SER A 141 -12.91 -11.85 -2.40
CA SER A 141 -12.28 -13.04 -1.83
C SER A 141 -11.90 -12.89 -0.35
N GLY A 142 -12.10 -11.69 0.22
CA GLY A 142 -11.64 -11.33 1.55
C GLY A 142 -10.11 -11.29 1.66
N PHE A 143 -9.61 -11.40 2.89
CA PHE A 143 -8.18 -11.43 3.20
C PHE A 143 -7.74 -12.82 3.65
N THR A 144 -6.55 -13.21 3.22
CA THR A 144 -5.87 -14.39 3.77
C THR A 144 -5.26 -14.08 5.13
N ARG A 145 -5.20 -15.08 6.01
CA ARG A 145 -4.42 -15.02 7.27
C ARG A 145 -2.97 -15.47 7.08
N GLN A 146 -2.63 -16.00 5.90
CA GLN A 146 -1.31 -16.52 5.61
C GLN A 146 -0.39 -15.39 5.15
N ALA A 147 0.61 -15.06 5.99
CA ALA A 147 1.73 -14.25 5.56
C ALA A 147 2.61 -15.07 4.60
N ARG A 148 3.06 -14.43 3.52
CA ARG A 148 3.99 -15.04 2.55
C ARG A 148 5.46 -15.11 3.05
N GLY A 149 5.71 -14.68 4.29
CA GLY A 149 6.99 -14.86 5.00
C GLY A 149 8.12 -13.93 4.56
N SER A 150 9.34 -14.22 5.03
CA SER A 150 10.56 -13.41 4.84
C SER A 150 11.08 -13.34 3.40
N GLU A 151 10.50 -14.11 2.47
CA GLU A 151 10.78 -14.06 1.03
C GLU A 151 10.42 -12.70 0.40
N LEU A 152 9.67 -11.87 1.12
CA LEU A 152 9.23 -10.54 0.69
C LEU A 152 10.08 -9.39 1.24
N SER A 153 11.22 -9.69 1.86
CA SER A 153 12.07 -8.69 2.51
C SER A 153 12.85 -7.83 1.52
N GLU A 154 13.01 -8.23 0.27
CA GLU A 154 13.81 -7.50 -0.72
C GLU A 154 13.14 -6.18 -1.16
N PRO A 155 13.90 -5.12 -1.47
CA PRO A 155 13.36 -3.86 -2.01
C PRO A 155 12.77 -4.02 -3.41
N ILE A 156 11.65 -3.37 -3.67
CA ILE A 156 11.10 -3.27 -5.04
C ILE A 156 12.07 -2.46 -5.90
N ASP A 157 12.35 -2.94 -7.11
CA ASP A 157 13.27 -2.30 -8.07
C ASP A 157 12.61 -1.09 -8.76
N ILE A 158 12.25 -0.09 -7.96
CA ILE A 158 11.72 1.20 -8.40
C ILE A 158 12.50 2.27 -7.62
N PRO A 159 13.44 2.99 -8.25
CA PRO A 159 14.38 3.86 -7.55
C PRO A 159 13.73 4.93 -6.65
N THR A 160 12.57 5.44 -7.04
CA THR A 160 11.86 6.50 -6.31
C THR A 160 11.24 6.03 -4.99
N ILE A 161 11.05 4.73 -4.80
CA ILE A 161 10.47 4.14 -3.59
C ILE A 161 11.40 3.15 -2.87
N ALA A 162 12.50 2.75 -3.51
CA ALA A 162 13.48 1.83 -2.93
C ALA A 162 14.04 2.31 -1.57
N TRP A 163 14.00 3.62 -1.32
CA TRP A 163 14.45 4.21 -0.06
C TRP A 163 13.64 3.77 1.17
N TRP A 164 12.42 3.25 1.03
CA TRP A 164 11.63 2.73 2.15
C TRP A 164 12.30 1.54 2.85
N TRP A 165 13.16 0.80 2.12
CA TRP A 165 13.98 -0.28 2.68
C TRP A 165 15.33 0.20 3.25
N GLN A 166 15.63 1.50 3.14
CA GLN A 166 16.89 2.13 3.56
C GLN A 166 16.72 3.00 4.81
N VAL A 167 15.61 2.83 5.56
CA VAL A 167 15.34 3.50 6.83
C VAL A 167 15.06 2.48 7.92
N GLY A 168 15.20 2.90 9.18
CA GLY A 168 15.10 2.01 10.34
C GLY A 168 16.36 1.18 10.52
N GLU A 169 16.24 0.00 11.12
CA GLU A 169 17.38 -0.86 11.46
C GLU A 169 18.18 -1.31 10.23
N ARG A 170 17.53 -1.40 9.05
CA ARG A 170 18.19 -1.74 7.78
C ARG A 170 19.17 -0.67 7.29
N ALA A 171 19.00 0.58 7.71
CA ALA A 171 19.94 1.67 7.42
C ALA A 171 21.27 1.49 8.17
N ASP A 172 21.20 0.96 9.39
CA ASP A 172 22.36 0.72 10.25
C ASP A 172 23.23 -0.44 9.74
N GLN A 173 22.65 -1.37 8.99
CA GLN A 173 23.36 -2.50 8.38
C GLN A 173 24.15 -2.09 7.13
N HIS A 174 23.64 -1.12 6.35
CA HIS A 174 24.33 -0.58 5.18
C HIS A 174 25.45 0.39 5.55
N SER A 175 25.36 1.05 6.70
CA SER A 175 26.42 1.96 7.20
C SER A 175 27.63 1.23 7.81
N ARG A 176 27.54 -0.10 7.99
CA ARG A 176 28.61 -0.95 8.55
C ARG A 176 29.35 -1.80 7.50
N ARG A 177 29.08 -1.60 6.21
CA ARG A 177 29.81 -2.21 5.10
C ARG A 177 30.60 -1.13 4.36
#